data_AF-A0A091STB6-F1
#
_entry.id   AF-A0A091STB6-F1
#
_cell.length_a   1.000
_cell.length_b   1.000
_cell.length_c   1.000
_cell.angle_alpha   90.00
_cell.angle_beta   90.00
_cell.angle_gamma   90.00
#
_symmetry.space_group_name_H-M   'P 1'
#
loop_
_entity.id
_entity.type
_entity.pdbx_description
1 polymer ?
#
loop_
_entity_poly.entity_id
_entity_poly.type
_entity_poly.pdbx_seq_one_letter_code
_entity_poly.pdbx_strand_id
1 'polypeptide(L)'
;GCNPLAETGRSKLQNQRAVLNQQILRAVRMRAGAENLLRATTNNKVREQVLLELSFVNSDLQILKEELEGLNISVEVYQNTEETFSIPLVPLGLKETKEVDFTLPLKDFILEHYSEDSSEYEDEIADLMDLRQACRTPSRDEAGIELLISYFLQLGYVENRFFPPTRHMGVLFTWYDSFTGVPVCQQNLLLEKASILFNIGALYTQIGTRCNRQTQGGLENAVDAFQRAAGVLSYLKETFTHTPSYDMSPAMLNVLVKMMLAQAQECVFEQIGLPGIRNEFFTLVKMTQEVAKVGEVYMLVNTAMNQEPVKENIPYSWSKLAQIKSDHYKALAHYFIATILCDHELQSSDDEDQQEKALSQLYDYMPEGLMVLTVLKDKVQRKQLGKAHLHKAIVYHEEALRVCGLCKKLRNIDVLQEVLTAAHKRSLLKYAQQETEDDFLSLIQAPDI
;
A
#
# COMPACT_ATOMS: atom_id res chain seq x y z
N GLY A 1 4.00 21.17 -14.22
CA GLY A 1 3.71 20.82 -12.81
C GLY A 1 2.59 21.68 -12.28
N CYS A 2 2.00 21.31 -11.14
CA CYS A 2 1.01 22.14 -10.44
C CYS A 2 1.67 23.30 -9.71
N ASN A 3 0.94 24.41 -9.52
CA ASN A 3 1.39 25.54 -8.72
C ASN A 3 1.58 25.11 -7.25
N PRO A 4 2.80 25.13 -6.69
CA PRO A 4 3.06 24.76 -5.30
C PRO A 4 2.40 25.71 -4.28
N LEU A 5 2.01 26.91 -4.70
CA LEU A 5 1.34 27.93 -3.89
C LEU A 5 -0.18 27.80 -3.89
N ALA A 6 -0.74 26.91 -4.72
CA ALA A 6 -2.19 26.67 -4.72
C ALA A 6 -2.57 25.86 -3.48
N GLU A 7 -3.12 26.51 -2.45
CA GLU A 7 -3.52 26.01 -1.11
C GLU A 7 -4.59 24.87 -1.08
N THR A 8 -4.59 23.98 -2.07
CA THR A 8 -5.36 22.72 -2.04
C THR A 8 -4.98 21.88 -0.82
N GLY A 9 -5.88 21.05 -0.30
CA GLY A 9 -5.56 20.12 0.82
C GLY A 9 -4.32 19.26 0.55
N ARG A 10 -4.08 18.91 -0.72
CA ARG A 10 -2.91 18.16 -1.21
C ARG A 10 -1.60 18.95 -1.12
N SER A 11 -1.62 20.22 -1.56
CA SER A 11 -0.46 21.11 -1.42
C SER A 11 -0.11 21.33 0.06
N LYS A 12 -1.13 21.42 0.94
CA LYS A 12 -0.95 21.56 2.38
C LYS A 12 -0.28 20.33 2.98
N LEU A 13 -0.73 19.13 2.62
CA LEU A 13 -0.08 17.88 3.03
C LEU A 13 1.37 17.80 2.52
N GLN A 14 1.63 18.16 1.26
CA GLN A 14 2.99 18.16 0.70
C GLN A 14 3.89 19.17 1.42
N ASN A 15 3.41 20.39 1.68
CA ASN A 15 4.17 21.40 2.42
C ASN A 15 4.44 20.96 3.87
N GLN A 16 3.46 20.34 4.53
CA GLN A 16 3.65 19.78 5.87
C GLN A 16 4.70 18.67 5.87
N ARG A 17 4.68 17.76 4.89
CA ARG A 17 5.72 16.73 4.73
C ARG A 17 7.09 17.33 4.51
N ALA A 18 7.21 18.34 3.66
CA ALA A 18 8.48 19.02 3.41
C ALA A 18 9.05 19.68 4.67
N VAL A 19 8.20 20.35 5.47
CA VAL A 19 8.60 20.93 6.77
C VAL A 19 9.05 19.83 7.73
N LEU A 20 8.29 18.73 7.80
CA LEU A 20 8.58 17.62 8.69
C LEU A 20 9.88 16.90 8.31
N ASN A 21 10.13 16.69 7.00
CA ASN A 21 11.38 16.14 6.48
C ASN A 21 12.59 17.01 6.87
N GLN A 22 12.44 18.34 6.91
CA GLN A 22 13.50 19.22 7.42
C GLN A 22 13.75 19.05 8.92
N GLN A 23 12.69 18.87 9.72
CA GLN A 23 12.81 18.62 11.15
C GLN A 23 13.46 17.27 11.44
N ILE A 24 13.03 16.21 10.74
CA ILE A 24 13.63 14.88 10.80
C ILE A 24 15.12 14.95 10.44
N LEU A 25 15.48 15.65 9.34
CA LEU A 25 16.87 15.82 8.95
C LEU A 25 17.72 16.47 10.06
N ARG A 26 17.19 17.51 10.73
CA ARG A 26 17.89 18.14 11.86
C ARG A 26 18.08 17.15 13.00
N ALA A 27 17.05 16.40 13.37
CA ALA A 27 17.10 15.42 14.45
C ALA A 27 18.04 14.24 14.13
N VAL A 28 18.04 13.72 12.91
CA VAL A 28 18.99 12.67 12.47
C VAL A 28 20.44 13.17 12.53
N ARG A 29 20.71 14.42 12.12
CA ARG A 29 22.05 15.02 12.24
C ARG A 29 22.49 15.19 13.69
N MET A 30 21.59 15.64 14.56
CA MET A 30 21.86 15.75 16.00
C MET A 30 22.18 14.38 16.60
N ARG A 31 21.40 13.36 16.26
CA ARG A 31 21.65 11.98 16.69
C ARG A 31 23.03 11.48 16.25
N ALA A 32 23.37 11.64 14.97
CA ALA A 32 24.67 11.23 14.44
C ALA A 32 25.83 11.97 15.12
N GLY A 33 25.67 13.28 15.38
CA GLY A 33 26.63 14.07 16.14
C GLY A 33 26.82 13.55 17.57
N ALA A 34 25.72 13.23 18.26
CA ALA A 34 25.74 12.68 19.60
C ALA A 34 26.35 11.27 19.66
N GLU A 35 26.04 10.39 18.71
CA GLU A 35 26.67 9.06 18.58
C GLU A 35 28.19 9.17 18.36
N ASN A 36 28.62 10.10 17.50
CA ASN A 36 30.05 10.34 17.27
C ASN A 36 30.75 10.88 18.52
N LEU A 37 30.11 11.81 19.25
CA LEU A 37 30.65 12.33 20.50
C LEU A 37 30.74 11.23 21.58
N LEU A 38 29.74 10.35 21.66
CA LEU A 38 29.73 9.21 22.58
C LEU A 38 30.87 8.22 22.29
N ARG A 39 31.20 8.01 21.00
CA ARG A 39 32.33 7.17 20.57
C ARG A 39 33.67 7.84 20.87
N ALA A 40 33.76 9.16 20.72
CA ALA A 40 35.01 9.91 20.90
C ALA A 40 35.34 10.22 22.37
N THR A 41 34.34 10.32 23.25
CA THR A 41 34.53 10.79 24.62
C THR A 41 34.87 9.66 25.61
N THR A 42 35.91 9.88 26.42
CA THR A 42 36.34 9.02 27.53
C THR A 42 35.88 9.52 28.90
N ASN A 43 35.26 10.70 28.97
CA ASN A 43 34.81 11.30 30.23
C ASN A 43 33.39 10.80 30.60
N ASN A 44 33.28 10.10 31.72
CA ASN A 44 32.01 9.50 32.17
C ASN A 44 30.85 10.50 32.32
N LYS A 45 31.10 11.72 32.80
CA LYS A 45 30.03 12.74 32.93
C LYS A 45 29.50 13.18 31.56
N VAL A 46 30.42 13.36 30.60
CA VAL A 46 30.06 13.70 29.22
C VAL A 46 29.32 12.53 28.56
N ARG A 47 29.73 11.27 28.83
CA ARG A 47 29.03 10.08 28.33
C ARG A 47 27.59 10.00 28.83
N GLU A 48 27.37 10.18 30.13
CA GLU A 48 26.03 10.16 30.73
C GLU A 48 25.14 11.26 30.14
N GLN A 49 25.68 12.48 29.98
CA GLN A 49 24.94 13.59 29.37
C GLN A 49 24.59 13.30 27.90
N VAL A 50 25.54 12.76 27.12
CA VAL A 50 25.31 12.40 25.71
C VAL A 50 24.30 11.27 25.56
N LEU A 51 24.29 10.29 26.47
CA LEU A 51 23.28 9.22 26.49
C LEU A 51 21.88 9.76 26.77
N LEU A 52 21.76 10.72 27.70
CA LEU A 52 20.50 11.39 27.98
C LEU A 52 20.01 12.20 26.77
N GLU A 53 20.88 12.99 26.14
CA GLU A 53 20.55 13.73 24.91
C GLU A 53 20.15 12.79 23.77
N LEU A 54 20.86 11.66 23.60
CA LEU A 54 20.48 10.63 22.63
C LEU A 54 19.08 10.08 22.90
N SER A 55 18.70 9.89 24.16
CA SER A 55 17.35 9.42 24.51
C SER A 55 16.27 10.43 24.12
N PHE A 56 16.52 11.73 24.34
CA PHE A 56 15.61 12.80 23.91
C PHE A 56 15.51 12.89 22.38
N VAL A 57 16.63 12.91 21.67
CA VAL A 57 16.65 12.98 20.20
C VAL A 57 15.96 11.76 19.57
N ASN A 58 16.12 10.57 20.16
CA ASN A 58 15.41 9.37 19.69
C ASN A 58 13.90 9.47 19.93
N SER A 59 13.48 10.00 21.08
CA SER A 59 12.06 10.27 21.36
C SER A 59 11.46 11.29 20.38
N ASP A 60 12.17 12.38 20.12
CA ASP A 60 11.74 13.41 19.16
C ASP A 60 11.64 12.83 17.74
N LEU A 61 12.64 12.05 17.31
CA LEU A 61 12.60 11.36 16.03
C LEU A 61 11.41 10.41 15.91
N GLN A 62 11.05 9.72 16.99
CA GLN A 62 9.89 8.84 17.01
C GLN A 62 8.59 9.63 16.81
N ILE A 63 8.43 10.77 17.49
CA ILE A 63 7.26 11.65 17.33
C ILE A 63 7.17 12.19 15.90
N LEU A 64 8.28 12.69 15.34
CA LEU A 64 8.31 13.23 13.98
C LEU A 64 7.98 12.14 12.94
N LYS A 65 8.45 10.90 13.15
CA LYS A 65 8.08 9.75 12.31
C LYS A 65 6.59 9.42 12.43
N GLU A 66 6.01 9.48 13.63
CA GLU A 66 4.58 9.26 13.85
C GLU A 66 3.71 10.34 13.18
N GLU A 67 4.16 11.59 13.19
CA GLU A 67 3.52 12.69 12.44
C GLU A 67 3.59 12.44 10.93
N LEU A 68 4.75 12.02 10.40
CA LEU A 68 4.94 11.73 8.98
C LEU A 68 4.04 10.57 8.54
N GLU A 69 3.98 9.55 9.38
CA GLU A 69 3.08 8.42 9.24
C GLU A 69 1.61 8.90 9.20
N GLY A 70 1.23 9.88 10.03
CA GLY A 70 -0.12 10.46 10.04
C GLY A 70 -0.46 11.12 8.70
N LEU A 71 0.48 11.85 8.12
CA LEU A 71 0.34 12.45 6.79
C LEU A 71 0.31 11.38 5.68
N ASN A 72 0.93 10.22 5.89
CA ASN A 72 0.91 9.08 4.96
C ASN A 72 -0.42 8.31 4.97
N ILE A 73 -1.17 8.33 6.08
CA ILE A 73 -2.49 7.66 6.22
C ILE A 73 -3.65 8.63 6.00
N SER A 74 -3.38 9.92 5.75
CA SER A 74 -4.42 10.90 5.44
C SER A 74 -4.99 10.65 4.03
N VAL A 75 -5.72 9.54 3.89
CA VAL A 75 -6.27 9.04 2.64
C VAL A 75 -7.46 9.90 2.18
N GLU A 76 -8.15 10.56 3.12
CA GLU A 76 -9.30 11.44 2.85
C GLU A 76 -9.01 12.50 1.77
N VAL A 77 -7.78 12.98 1.69
CA VAL A 77 -7.37 14.00 0.70
C VAL A 77 -7.22 13.41 -0.72
N TYR A 78 -7.08 12.10 -0.83
CA TYR A 78 -6.94 11.33 -2.06
C TYR A 78 -8.21 10.59 -2.46
N GLN A 79 -9.11 10.34 -1.52
CA GLN A 79 -10.40 9.70 -1.75
C GLN A 79 -11.41 10.65 -2.38
N ASN A 80 -12.34 10.08 -3.13
CA ASN A 80 -13.49 10.84 -3.63
C ASN A 80 -14.39 11.24 -2.45
N THR A 81 -14.89 12.47 -2.45
CA THR A 81 -15.70 13.07 -1.36
C THR A 81 -17.15 12.56 -1.32
N GLU A 82 -17.55 11.71 -2.25
CA GLU A 82 -18.84 11.01 -2.20
C GLU A 82 -18.77 9.91 -1.13
N GLU A 83 -19.77 9.86 -0.25
CA GLU A 83 -19.88 8.90 0.87
C GLU A 83 -19.79 7.46 0.33
N THR A 84 -18.58 6.92 0.28
CA THR A 84 -18.30 5.58 -0.19
C THR A 84 -18.22 4.65 1.02
N PHE A 85 -19.14 3.69 1.12
CA PHE A 85 -19.11 2.64 2.16
C PHE A 85 -18.06 1.57 1.80
N SER A 86 -16.82 1.98 1.62
CA SER A 86 -15.73 1.11 1.16
C SER A 86 -14.49 1.31 2.03
N ILE A 87 -13.82 0.22 2.37
CA ILE A 87 -12.62 0.26 3.22
C ILE A 87 -11.53 1.08 2.53
N PRO A 88 -10.82 1.99 3.22
CA PRO A 88 -9.82 2.83 2.59
C PRO A 88 -8.69 2.04 1.91
N LEU A 89 -8.26 2.54 0.76
CA LEU A 89 -7.07 2.08 0.03
C LEU A 89 -5.87 2.97 0.40
N VAL A 90 -4.66 2.43 0.33
CA VAL A 90 -3.42 3.10 0.74
C VAL A 90 -2.67 3.64 -0.48
N PRO A 91 -2.51 4.97 -0.61
CA PRO A 91 -1.64 5.59 -1.59
C PRO A 91 -0.22 5.74 -1.04
N LEU A 92 0.77 5.73 -1.93
CA LEU A 92 2.16 6.05 -1.60
C LEU A 92 2.41 7.55 -1.69
N GLY A 93 3.24 8.04 -0.77
CA GLY A 93 3.79 9.38 -0.85
C GLY A 93 4.77 9.53 -2.01
N LEU A 94 4.76 10.69 -2.68
CA LEU A 94 5.85 11.04 -3.58
C LEU A 94 7.11 11.32 -2.76
N LYS A 95 8.26 10.84 -3.23
CA LYS A 95 9.57 11.28 -2.75
C LYS A 95 9.77 12.74 -3.10
N GLU A 96 10.40 13.46 -2.19
CA GLU A 96 10.75 14.86 -2.37
C GLU A 96 12.22 15.00 -2.77
N THR A 97 12.53 16.08 -3.48
CA THR A 97 13.89 16.38 -3.95
C THR A 97 14.18 17.88 -3.88
N LYS A 98 15.48 18.21 -3.84
CA LYS A 98 15.96 19.58 -3.89
C LYS A 98 16.11 20.08 -5.33
N GLU A 99 16.23 21.40 -5.47
CA GLU A 99 16.65 22.02 -6.72
C GLU A 99 18.06 21.56 -7.09
N VAL A 100 18.27 21.38 -8.38
CA VAL A 100 19.53 20.97 -8.98
C VAL A 100 19.74 21.86 -10.18
N ASP A 101 20.91 22.46 -10.27
CA ASP A 101 21.32 23.30 -11.38
C ASP A 101 22.24 22.49 -12.30
N PHE A 102 21.83 22.33 -13.56
CA PHE A 102 22.62 21.67 -14.59
C PHE A 102 23.43 22.66 -15.43
N THR A 103 23.19 23.97 -15.29
CA THR A 103 23.73 25.01 -16.18
C THR A 103 25.24 24.95 -16.28
N LEU A 104 25.94 25.21 -15.17
CA LEU A 104 27.41 25.23 -15.18
C LEU A 104 28.00 23.85 -15.49
N PRO A 105 27.57 22.74 -14.85
CA PRO A 105 28.13 21.42 -15.14
C PRO A 105 28.02 20.99 -16.61
N LEU A 106 26.88 21.25 -17.26
CA LEU A 106 26.70 20.89 -18.67
C LEU A 106 27.49 21.81 -19.59
N LYS A 107 27.48 23.13 -19.34
CA LYS A 107 28.27 24.09 -20.14
C LYS A 107 29.77 23.79 -20.09
N ASP A 108 30.30 23.55 -18.89
CA ASP A 108 31.71 23.20 -18.70
C ASP A 108 32.06 21.88 -19.41
N PHE A 109 31.16 20.89 -19.38
CA PHE A 109 31.37 19.64 -20.10
C PHE A 109 31.32 19.81 -21.62
N ILE A 110 30.39 20.61 -22.14
CA ILE A 110 30.28 20.91 -23.58
C ILE A 110 31.57 21.54 -24.09
N LEU A 111 32.05 22.58 -23.39
CA LEU A 111 33.28 23.27 -23.74
C LEU A 111 34.50 22.35 -23.66
N GLU A 112 34.65 21.58 -22.59
CA GLU A 112 35.85 20.78 -22.37
C GLU A 112 35.89 19.48 -23.18
N HIS A 113 34.75 18.80 -23.33
CA HIS A 113 34.69 17.47 -23.95
C HIS A 113 34.39 17.55 -25.44
N TYR A 114 33.43 18.38 -25.84
CA TYR A 114 33.02 18.52 -27.24
C TYR A 114 33.75 19.67 -27.94
N SER A 115 34.43 20.56 -27.21
CA SER A 115 35.10 21.75 -27.77
C SER A 115 34.12 22.66 -28.53
N GLU A 116 32.87 22.68 -28.08
CA GLU A 116 31.77 23.48 -28.65
C GLU A 116 31.47 24.70 -27.78
N ASP A 117 30.87 25.74 -28.37
CA ASP A 117 30.43 26.92 -27.61
C ASP A 117 29.18 26.58 -26.79
N SER A 118 29.37 26.49 -25.48
CA SER A 118 28.29 26.15 -24.54
C SER A 118 27.13 27.15 -24.52
N SER A 119 27.29 28.36 -25.06
CA SER A 119 26.21 29.36 -25.14
C SER A 119 25.15 29.00 -26.19
N GLU A 120 25.47 28.15 -27.16
CA GLU A 120 24.52 27.69 -28.19
C GLU A 120 23.48 26.70 -27.64
N TYR A 121 23.67 26.20 -26.41
CA TYR A 121 22.83 25.17 -25.77
C TYR A 121 22.07 25.69 -24.55
N GLU A 122 22.01 27.01 -24.35
CA GLU A 122 21.36 27.61 -23.17
C GLU A 122 19.88 27.26 -23.07
N ASP A 123 19.18 27.27 -24.20
CA ASP A 123 17.74 27.01 -24.28
C ASP A 123 17.44 25.55 -23.92
N GLU A 124 18.19 24.58 -24.45
CA GLU A 124 18.00 23.15 -24.15
C GLU A 124 18.32 22.81 -22.69
N ILE A 125 19.33 23.48 -22.12
CA ILE A 125 19.65 23.30 -20.70
C ILE A 125 18.55 23.89 -19.82
N ALA A 126 18.00 25.06 -20.19
CA ALA A 126 16.87 25.66 -19.51
C ALA A 126 15.63 24.76 -19.58
N ASP A 127 15.32 24.20 -20.76
CA ASP A 127 14.21 23.26 -20.94
C ASP A 127 14.35 22.00 -20.06
N LEU A 128 15.56 21.44 -19.94
CA LEU A 128 15.83 20.31 -19.05
C LEU A 128 15.62 20.68 -17.58
N MET A 129 16.05 21.88 -17.17
CA MET A 129 15.87 22.37 -15.81
C MET A 129 14.40 22.62 -15.48
N ASP A 130 13.64 23.22 -16.39
CA ASP A 130 12.21 23.46 -16.25
C ASP A 130 11.43 22.15 -16.18
N LEU A 131 11.78 21.17 -17.01
CA LEU A 131 11.22 19.82 -16.97
C LEU A 131 11.45 19.16 -15.60
N ARG A 132 12.69 19.20 -15.09
CA ARG A 132 13.01 18.68 -13.76
C ARG A 132 12.23 19.42 -12.66
N GLN A 133 12.16 20.74 -12.73
CA GLN A 133 11.47 21.55 -11.75
C GLN A 133 9.97 21.22 -11.72
N ALA A 134 9.36 21.00 -12.89
CA ALA A 134 7.99 20.56 -13.01
C ALA A 134 7.74 19.18 -12.37
N CYS A 135 8.72 18.26 -12.44
CA CYS A 135 8.64 16.93 -11.82
C CYS A 135 8.64 16.94 -10.28
N ARG A 136 8.98 18.06 -9.62
CA ARG A 136 8.87 18.19 -8.15
C ARG A 136 7.43 18.32 -7.67
N THR A 137 6.55 18.81 -8.55
CA THR A 137 5.12 18.98 -8.29
C THR A 137 4.28 18.46 -9.46
N PRO A 138 4.35 17.16 -9.80
CA PRO A 138 3.58 16.61 -10.91
C PRO A 138 2.08 16.71 -10.61
N SER A 139 1.23 16.87 -11.63
CA SER A 139 -0.21 16.77 -11.42
C SER A 139 -0.61 15.34 -11.00
N ARG A 140 -1.74 15.20 -10.30
CA ARG A 140 -2.19 13.91 -9.73
C ARG A 140 -3.15 13.23 -10.70
N ASP A 141 -2.68 13.05 -11.91
CA ASP A 141 -3.40 12.55 -13.08
C ASP A 141 -2.39 12.03 -14.13
N GLU A 142 -2.92 11.59 -15.26
CA GLU A 142 -2.19 11.04 -16.39
C GLU A 142 -1.16 12.04 -16.94
N ALA A 143 -1.45 13.34 -16.96
CA ALA A 143 -0.50 14.36 -17.40
C ALA A 143 0.74 14.43 -16.46
N GLY A 144 0.54 14.14 -15.17
CA GLY A 144 1.65 14.05 -14.22
C GLY A 144 2.51 12.80 -14.43
N ILE A 145 1.88 11.68 -14.82
CA ILE A 145 2.59 10.46 -15.22
C ILE A 145 3.43 10.72 -16.47
N GLU A 146 2.83 11.32 -17.50
CA GLU A 146 3.52 11.68 -18.74
C GLU A 146 4.72 12.59 -18.46
N LEU A 147 4.55 13.62 -17.63
CA LEU A 147 5.63 14.52 -17.22
C LEU A 147 6.82 13.76 -16.59
N LEU A 148 6.55 12.85 -15.66
CA LEU A 148 7.59 12.06 -14.99
C LEU A 148 8.28 11.09 -15.97
N ILE A 149 7.52 10.45 -16.86
CA ILE A 149 8.07 9.57 -17.91
C ILE A 149 8.95 10.36 -18.88
N SER A 150 8.49 11.53 -19.34
CA SER A 150 9.27 12.40 -20.23
C SER A 150 10.61 12.75 -19.60
N TYR A 151 10.64 13.17 -18.34
CA TYR A 151 11.89 13.44 -17.65
C TYR A 151 12.77 12.20 -17.48
N PHE A 152 12.19 11.06 -17.10
CA PHE A 152 12.94 9.80 -16.98
C PHE A 152 13.63 9.41 -18.30
N LEU A 153 12.95 9.59 -19.44
CA LEU A 153 13.53 9.35 -20.77
C LEU A 153 14.64 10.35 -21.09
N GLN A 154 14.46 11.64 -20.77
CA GLN A 154 15.51 12.66 -20.94
C GLN A 154 16.76 12.35 -20.12
N LEU A 155 16.61 11.84 -18.89
CA LEU A 155 17.75 11.36 -18.10
C LEU A 155 18.49 10.21 -18.78
N GLY A 156 17.82 9.41 -19.60
CA GLY A 156 18.46 8.40 -20.47
C GLY A 156 19.40 9.03 -21.49
N TYR A 157 18.96 10.07 -22.19
CA TYR A 157 19.78 10.78 -23.17
C TYR A 157 20.91 11.57 -22.51
N VAL A 158 20.63 12.23 -21.38
CA VAL A 158 21.62 13.01 -20.62
C VAL A 158 22.72 12.11 -20.06
N GLU A 159 22.38 10.94 -19.48
CA GLU A 159 23.38 10.01 -18.94
C GLU A 159 24.39 9.58 -20.01
N ASN A 160 23.90 9.18 -21.19
CA ASN A 160 24.73 8.68 -22.27
C ASN A 160 25.69 9.73 -22.87
N ARG A 161 25.38 11.02 -22.73
CA ARG A 161 26.18 12.12 -23.28
C ARG A 161 27.11 12.76 -22.25
N PHE A 162 26.59 13.00 -21.05
CA PHE A 162 27.24 13.87 -20.06
C PHE A 162 27.78 13.14 -18.83
N PHE A 163 27.42 11.88 -18.59
CA PHE A 163 27.85 11.14 -17.39
C PHE A 163 28.73 9.94 -17.73
N PRO A 164 29.93 10.14 -18.31
CA PRO A 164 30.86 9.04 -18.55
C PRO A 164 31.39 8.47 -17.23
N PRO A 165 31.67 7.16 -17.13
CA PRO A 165 32.14 6.53 -15.88
C PRO A 165 33.46 7.10 -15.34
N THR A 166 34.23 7.80 -16.19
CA THR A 166 35.57 8.32 -15.89
C THR A 166 35.57 9.75 -15.36
N ARG A 167 34.44 10.46 -15.35
CA ARG A 167 34.35 11.87 -14.94
C ARG A 167 33.18 12.10 -14.00
N HIS A 168 33.45 12.88 -12.94
CA HIS A 168 32.41 13.38 -12.05
C HIS A 168 31.89 14.73 -12.56
N MET A 169 30.59 14.81 -12.80
CA MET A 169 29.93 16.04 -13.27
C MET A 169 29.74 17.10 -12.18
N GLY A 170 30.03 16.80 -10.92
CA GLY A 170 29.82 17.74 -9.81
C GLY A 170 28.36 18.01 -9.46
N VAL A 171 27.40 17.38 -10.15
CA VAL A 171 25.96 17.45 -9.84
C VAL A 171 25.66 16.56 -8.63
N LEU A 172 24.92 17.08 -7.64
CA LEU A 172 24.54 16.33 -6.44
C LEU A 172 23.01 16.20 -6.35
N PHE A 173 22.50 15.00 -6.61
CA PHE A 173 21.08 14.69 -6.47
C PHE A 173 20.76 14.38 -5.01
N THR A 174 19.81 15.13 -4.43
CA THR A 174 19.34 14.92 -3.04
C THR A 174 17.87 14.54 -3.04
N TRP A 175 17.56 13.33 -2.58
CA TRP A 175 16.20 12.81 -2.46
C TRP A 175 15.88 12.42 -1.03
N TYR A 176 14.62 12.57 -0.63
CA TYR A 176 14.14 12.20 0.69
C TYR A 176 13.40 10.87 0.63
N ASP A 177 13.71 9.99 1.57
CA ASP A 177 13.00 8.73 1.77
C ASP A 177 11.52 9.00 2.13
N SER A 178 10.61 8.36 1.41
CA SER A 178 9.16 8.61 1.51
C SER A 178 8.51 8.13 2.81
N PHE A 179 9.16 7.22 3.54
CA PHE A 179 8.67 6.68 4.82
C PHE A 179 9.36 7.30 6.02
N THR A 180 10.66 7.53 5.92
CA THR A 180 11.51 7.94 7.04
C THR A 180 11.90 9.41 7.01
N GLY A 181 11.75 10.09 5.86
CA GLY A 181 12.17 11.48 5.68
C GLY A 181 13.69 11.70 5.66
N VAL A 182 14.49 10.62 5.72
CA VAL A 182 15.95 10.70 5.71
C VAL A 182 16.43 11.06 4.29
N PRO A 183 17.28 12.09 4.11
CA PRO A 183 17.81 12.42 2.81
C PRO A 183 18.97 11.51 2.41
N VAL A 184 19.04 11.27 1.12
CA VAL A 184 20.04 10.48 0.43
C VAL A 184 20.61 11.34 -0.69
N CYS A 185 21.95 11.38 -0.78
CA CYS A 185 22.64 12.15 -1.79
C CYS A 185 23.53 11.27 -2.65
N GLN A 186 23.45 11.40 -3.97
CA GLN A 186 24.37 10.76 -4.91
C GLN A 186 24.78 11.71 -6.03
N GLN A 187 25.99 11.52 -6.55
CA GLN A 187 26.48 12.29 -7.70
C GLN A 187 26.18 11.63 -9.05
N ASN A 188 25.76 10.36 -9.05
CA ASN A 188 25.36 9.67 -10.26
C ASN A 188 23.85 9.83 -10.51
N LEU A 189 23.44 9.59 -11.75
CA LEU A 189 22.04 9.69 -12.17
C LEU A 189 21.15 8.54 -11.69
N LEU A 190 21.73 7.47 -11.12
CA LEU A 190 20.97 6.29 -10.71
C LEU A 190 19.95 6.64 -9.62
N LEU A 191 20.32 7.46 -8.63
CA LEU A 191 19.37 7.92 -7.60
C LEU A 191 18.23 8.74 -8.19
N GLU A 192 18.53 9.65 -9.11
CA GLU A 192 17.52 10.51 -9.76
C GLU A 192 16.54 9.63 -10.57
N LYS A 193 17.06 8.74 -11.42
CA LYS A 193 16.25 7.81 -12.22
C LYS A 193 15.37 6.90 -11.36
N ALA A 194 15.97 6.28 -10.34
CA ALA A 194 15.25 5.41 -9.41
C ALA A 194 14.14 6.15 -8.67
N SER A 195 14.40 7.38 -8.21
CA SER A 195 13.44 8.18 -7.46
C SER A 195 12.28 8.68 -8.35
N ILE A 196 12.55 8.99 -9.62
CA ILE A 196 11.49 9.33 -10.59
C ILE A 196 10.60 8.11 -10.86
N LEU A 197 11.17 6.91 -11.06
CA LEU A 197 10.37 5.68 -11.19
C LEU A 197 9.53 5.39 -9.95
N PHE A 198 10.09 5.57 -8.76
CA PHE A 198 9.32 5.45 -7.52
C PHE A 198 8.14 6.43 -7.52
N ASN A 199 8.36 7.68 -7.91
CA ASN A 199 7.30 8.69 -7.99
C ASN A 199 6.24 8.37 -9.06
N ILE A 200 6.60 7.76 -10.19
CA ILE A 200 5.64 7.26 -11.18
C ILE A 200 4.75 6.18 -10.54
N GLY A 201 5.36 5.19 -9.87
CA GLY A 201 4.63 4.15 -9.15
C GLY A 201 3.70 4.73 -8.09
N ALA A 202 4.22 5.65 -7.27
CA ALA A 202 3.44 6.34 -6.25
C ALA A 202 2.28 7.17 -6.82
N LEU A 203 2.47 7.84 -7.96
CA LEU A 203 1.43 8.63 -8.61
C LEU A 203 0.29 7.74 -9.13
N TYR A 204 0.60 6.57 -9.70
CA TYR A 204 -0.42 5.58 -10.05
C TYR A 204 -1.24 5.13 -8.84
N THR A 205 -0.62 4.94 -7.68
CA THR A 205 -1.38 4.60 -6.45
C THR A 205 -2.36 5.71 -6.06
N GLN A 206 -1.96 6.97 -6.19
CA GLN A 206 -2.81 8.12 -5.87
C GLN A 206 -3.98 8.24 -6.86
N ILE A 207 -3.76 7.96 -8.15
CA ILE A 207 -4.81 7.89 -9.17
C ILE A 207 -5.80 6.78 -8.81
N GLY A 208 -5.32 5.56 -8.52
CA GLY A 208 -6.16 4.42 -8.18
C GLY A 208 -7.02 4.66 -6.93
N THR A 209 -6.46 5.29 -5.89
CA THR A 209 -7.23 5.63 -4.67
C THR A 209 -8.32 6.69 -4.88
N ARG A 210 -8.23 7.48 -5.96
CA ARG A 210 -9.19 8.56 -6.29
C ARG A 210 -10.37 8.06 -7.11
N CYS A 211 -10.26 6.90 -7.74
CA CYS A 211 -11.29 6.34 -8.60
C CYS A 211 -12.61 6.13 -7.85
N ASN A 212 -13.74 6.37 -8.53
CA ASN A 212 -15.07 6.09 -7.96
C ASN A 212 -15.37 4.59 -8.01
N ARG A 213 -15.18 3.92 -6.88
CA ARG A 213 -15.39 2.47 -6.73
C ARG A 213 -16.86 2.03 -6.70
N GLN A 214 -17.81 2.96 -6.82
CA GLN A 214 -19.24 2.66 -7.02
C GLN A 214 -19.63 2.53 -8.49
N THR A 215 -18.66 2.62 -9.41
CA THR A 215 -18.89 2.54 -10.85
C THR A 215 -17.98 1.50 -11.48
N GLN A 216 -18.47 0.84 -12.53
CA GLN A 216 -17.72 -0.17 -13.27
C GLN A 216 -16.40 0.40 -13.81
N GLY A 217 -16.46 1.55 -14.50
CA GLY A 217 -15.26 2.19 -15.05
C GLY A 217 -14.30 2.70 -13.98
N GLY A 218 -14.80 3.15 -12.82
CA GLY A 218 -13.93 3.55 -11.72
C GLY A 218 -13.17 2.38 -11.11
N LEU A 219 -13.80 1.21 -10.95
CA LEU A 219 -13.13 0.00 -10.47
C LEU A 219 -12.10 -0.51 -11.49
N GLU A 220 -12.44 -0.54 -12.79
CA GLU A 220 -11.51 -0.90 -13.86
C GLU A 220 -10.26 0.00 -13.87
N ASN A 221 -10.46 1.32 -13.75
CA ASN A 221 -9.37 2.28 -13.66
C ASN A 221 -8.53 2.11 -12.38
N ALA A 222 -9.15 1.78 -11.25
CA ALA A 222 -8.42 1.52 -10.01
C ALA A 222 -7.53 0.27 -10.12
N VAL A 223 -8.07 -0.81 -10.70
CA VAL A 223 -7.33 -2.05 -10.96
C VAL A 223 -6.14 -1.78 -11.88
N ASP A 224 -6.35 -1.11 -13.02
CA ASP A 224 -5.27 -0.77 -13.96
C ASP A 224 -4.19 0.10 -13.29
N ALA A 225 -4.59 1.12 -12.52
CA ALA A 225 -3.64 1.99 -11.82
C ALA A 225 -2.78 1.23 -10.79
N PHE A 226 -3.37 0.37 -9.96
CA PHE A 226 -2.60 -0.41 -8.99
C PHE A 226 -1.71 -1.47 -9.66
N GLN A 227 -2.15 -2.08 -10.76
CA GLN A 227 -1.32 -2.99 -11.54
C GLN A 227 -0.13 -2.28 -12.19
N ARG A 228 -0.34 -1.08 -12.74
CA ARG A 228 0.76 -0.23 -13.26
C ARG A 228 1.73 0.17 -12.16
N ALA A 229 1.24 0.56 -10.99
CA ALA A 229 2.08 0.85 -9.83
C ALA A 229 2.94 -0.36 -9.45
N ALA A 230 2.34 -1.55 -9.35
CA ALA A 230 3.05 -2.81 -9.06
C ALA A 230 4.12 -3.11 -10.11
N GLY A 231 3.81 -2.91 -11.40
CA GLY A 231 4.74 -3.12 -12.51
C GLY A 231 5.94 -2.18 -12.45
N VAL A 232 5.71 -0.88 -12.26
CA VAL A 232 6.77 0.14 -12.17
C VAL A 232 7.67 -0.11 -10.95
N LEU A 233 7.09 -0.43 -9.80
CA LEU A 233 7.86 -0.74 -8.59
C LEU A 233 8.65 -2.06 -8.71
N SER A 234 8.12 -3.05 -9.43
CA SER A 234 8.85 -4.28 -9.75
C SER A 234 10.04 -4.00 -10.67
N TYR A 235 9.83 -3.19 -11.72
CA TYR A 235 10.90 -2.76 -12.61
C TYR A 235 12.00 -2.00 -11.87
N LEU A 236 11.61 -1.10 -10.96
CA LEU A 236 12.54 -0.39 -10.07
C LEU A 236 13.38 -1.37 -9.23
N LYS A 237 12.73 -2.37 -8.63
CA LYS A 237 13.38 -3.41 -7.79
C LYS A 237 14.42 -4.21 -8.57
N GLU A 238 14.12 -4.57 -9.80
CA GLU A 238 14.96 -5.42 -10.64
C GLU A 238 16.11 -4.64 -11.29
N THR A 239 15.86 -3.37 -11.64
CA THR A 239 16.83 -2.55 -12.38
C THR A 239 17.81 -1.81 -11.46
N PHE A 240 17.36 -1.33 -10.29
CA PHE A 240 18.15 -0.47 -9.39
C PHE A 240 18.44 -1.17 -8.05
N THR A 241 19.27 -2.21 -8.08
CA THR A 241 19.52 -3.12 -6.94
C THR A 241 20.32 -2.53 -5.78
N HIS A 242 21.03 -1.41 -5.99
CA HIS A 242 21.94 -0.80 -5.01
C HIS A 242 21.56 0.64 -4.65
N THR A 243 20.25 0.94 -4.59
CA THR A 243 19.78 2.25 -4.15
C THR A 243 20.03 2.44 -2.65
N PRO A 244 20.66 3.56 -2.23
CA PRO A 244 20.95 3.81 -0.82
C PRO A 244 19.76 4.30 0.00
N SER A 245 18.57 4.40 -0.60
CA SER A 245 17.33 4.85 0.06
C SER A 245 16.50 3.64 0.48
N TYR A 246 16.01 3.65 1.70
CA TYR A 246 15.38 2.47 2.31
C TYR A 246 14.01 2.15 1.67
N ASP A 247 13.25 3.18 1.32
CA ASP A 247 11.99 3.10 0.56
C ASP A 247 12.12 2.41 -0.81
N MET A 248 13.33 2.34 -1.35
CA MET A 248 13.67 1.65 -2.60
C MET A 248 14.47 0.37 -2.38
N SER A 249 14.62 -0.09 -1.13
CA SER A 249 15.27 -1.37 -0.84
C SER A 249 14.47 -2.54 -1.44
N PRO A 250 15.12 -3.64 -1.85
CA PRO A 250 14.42 -4.78 -2.45
C PRO A 250 13.33 -5.37 -1.54
N ALA A 251 13.57 -5.37 -0.22
CA ALA A 251 12.61 -5.85 0.77
C ALA A 251 11.38 -4.93 0.84
N MET A 252 11.59 -3.60 0.91
CA MET A 252 10.48 -2.65 0.94
C MET A 252 9.67 -2.68 -0.37
N LEU A 253 10.35 -2.62 -1.53
CA LEU A 253 9.68 -2.67 -2.83
C LEU A 253 8.84 -3.96 -3.01
N ASN A 254 9.32 -5.10 -2.50
CA ASN A 254 8.56 -6.35 -2.52
C ASN A 254 7.25 -6.23 -1.71
N VAL A 255 7.27 -5.56 -0.56
CA VAL A 255 6.07 -5.30 0.23
C VAL A 255 5.12 -4.35 -0.49
N LEU A 256 5.64 -3.26 -1.07
CA LEU A 256 4.82 -2.30 -1.80
C LEU A 256 4.15 -2.94 -3.03
N VAL A 257 4.87 -3.77 -3.79
CA VAL A 257 4.31 -4.54 -4.92
C VAL A 257 3.18 -5.46 -4.45
N LYS A 258 3.40 -6.24 -3.38
CA LYS A 258 2.35 -7.11 -2.81
C LYS A 258 1.12 -6.28 -2.37
N MET A 259 1.34 -5.12 -1.76
CA MET A 259 0.26 -4.23 -1.32
C MET A 259 -0.55 -3.69 -2.51
N MET A 260 0.12 -3.29 -3.60
CA MET A 260 -0.56 -2.83 -4.82
C MET A 260 -1.41 -3.93 -5.45
N LEU A 261 -0.88 -5.15 -5.54
CA LEU A 261 -1.61 -6.30 -6.06
C LEU A 261 -2.81 -6.68 -5.17
N ALA A 262 -2.66 -6.59 -3.84
CA ALA A 262 -3.77 -6.82 -2.91
C ALA A 262 -4.90 -5.78 -3.08
N GLN A 263 -4.55 -4.51 -3.26
CA GLN A 263 -5.54 -3.45 -3.53
C GLN A 263 -6.22 -3.60 -4.90
N ALA A 264 -5.49 -4.08 -5.90
CA ALA A 264 -6.08 -4.43 -7.19
C ALA A 264 -7.08 -5.59 -7.05
N GLN A 265 -6.72 -6.65 -6.31
CA GLN A 265 -7.61 -7.78 -6.05
C GLN A 265 -8.87 -7.35 -5.28
N GLU A 266 -8.73 -6.48 -4.29
CA GLU A 266 -9.88 -5.88 -3.57
C GLU A 266 -10.83 -5.14 -4.53
N CYS A 267 -10.29 -4.39 -5.49
CA CYS A 267 -11.13 -3.71 -6.50
C CYS A 267 -11.80 -4.71 -7.46
N VAL A 268 -11.16 -5.82 -7.80
CA VAL A 268 -11.77 -6.90 -8.60
C VAL A 268 -12.93 -7.55 -7.84
N PHE A 269 -12.77 -7.82 -6.55
CA PHE A 269 -13.86 -8.27 -5.69
C PHE A 269 -15.05 -7.32 -5.70
N GLU A 270 -14.81 -6.03 -5.49
CA GLU A 270 -15.85 -5.00 -5.52
C GLU A 270 -16.54 -4.95 -6.89
N GLN A 271 -15.80 -5.14 -7.98
CA GLN A 271 -16.32 -5.18 -9.35
C GLN A 271 -17.29 -6.35 -9.56
N ILE A 272 -16.98 -7.53 -9.04
CA ILE A 272 -17.88 -8.69 -9.12
C ILE A 272 -19.15 -8.44 -8.30
N GLY A 273 -19.03 -7.78 -7.14
CA GLY A 273 -20.15 -7.44 -6.27
C GLY A 273 -21.00 -6.24 -6.72
N LEU A 274 -20.50 -5.43 -7.66
CA LEU A 274 -21.10 -4.14 -8.05
C LEU A 274 -22.57 -4.24 -8.51
N PRO A 275 -22.99 -5.24 -9.32
CA PRO A 275 -24.39 -5.39 -9.72
C PRO A 275 -25.35 -5.80 -8.59
N GLY A 276 -24.82 -6.03 -7.39
CA GLY A 276 -25.51 -6.62 -6.26
C GLY A 276 -25.26 -8.13 -6.15
N ILE A 277 -25.00 -8.59 -4.92
CA ILE A 277 -24.73 -10.00 -4.63
C ILE A 277 -26.07 -10.73 -4.44
N ARG A 278 -26.48 -11.48 -5.46
CA ARG A 278 -27.69 -12.31 -5.40
C ARG A 278 -27.43 -13.58 -4.58
N ASN A 279 -28.48 -14.05 -3.89
CA ASN A 279 -28.45 -15.31 -3.14
C ASN A 279 -28.63 -16.51 -4.09
N GLU A 280 -27.71 -16.65 -5.04
CA GLU A 280 -27.67 -17.72 -6.04
C GLU A 280 -26.39 -18.52 -5.85
N PHE A 281 -26.45 -19.85 -5.93
CA PHE A 281 -25.34 -20.76 -5.60
C PHE A 281 -24.02 -20.36 -6.28
N PHE A 282 -23.99 -20.29 -7.61
CA PHE A 282 -22.76 -19.97 -8.35
C PHE A 282 -22.30 -18.52 -8.18
N THR A 283 -23.22 -17.58 -7.94
CA THR A 283 -22.86 -16.20 -7.59
C THR A 283 -22.10 -16.18 -6.27
N LEU A 284 -22.63 -16.85 -5.24
CA LEU A 284 -21.99 -16.92 -3.94
C LEU A 284 -20.68 -17.71 -3.96
N VAL A 285 -20.58 -18.79 -4.74
CA VAL A 285 -19.30 -19.50 -4.96
C VAL A 285 -18.26 -18.54 -5.51
N LYS A 286 -18.58 -17.81 -6.59
CA LYS A 286 -17.67 -16.83 -7.19
C LYS A 286 -17.26 -15.74 -6.20
N MET A 287 -18.21 -15.20 -5.42
CA MET A 287 -17.91 -14.21 -4.38
C MET A 287 -17.00 -14.79 -3.28
N THR A 288 -17.23 -16.05 -2.88
CA THR A 288 -16.42 -16.73 -1.85
C THR A 288 -14.99 -16.91 -2.33
N GLN A 289 -14.78 -17.45 -3.53
CA GLN A 289 -13.45 -17.65 -4.11
C GLN A 289 -12.67 -16.34 -4.18
N GLU A 290 -13.30 -15.30 -4.71
CA GLU A 290 -12.65 -14.02 -4.88
C GLU A 290 -12.31 -13.37 -3.53
N VAL A 291 -13.24 -13.36 -2.58
CA VAL A 291 -13.00 -12.70 -1.29
C VAL A 291 -12.02 -13.47 -0.41
N ALA A 292 -12.01 -14.81 -0.49
CA ALA A 292 -10.96 -15.63 0.12
C ALA A 292 -9.59 -15.25 -0.45
N LYS A 293 -9.51 -15.06 -1.78
CA LYS A 293 -8.27 -14.61 -2.42
C LYS A 293 -7.81 -13.25 -1.92
N VAL A 294 -8.73 -12.28 -1.77
CA VAL A 294 -8.42 -10.97 -1.19
C VAL A 294 -7.87 -11.11 0.25
N GLY A 295 -8.51 -11.94 1.08
CA GLY A 295 -8.05 -12.20 2.45
C GLY A 295 -6.65 -12.81 2.51
N GLU A 296 -6.34 -13.74 1.60
CA GLU A 296 -5.02 -14.39 1.46
C GLU A 296 -3.94 -13.38 1.04
N VAL A 297 -4.18 -12.58 -0.01
CA VAL A 297 -3.16 -11.64 -0.48
C VAL A 297 -2.86 -10.57 0.57
N TYR A 298 -3.84 -10.11 1.34
CA TYR A 298 -3.60 -9.21 2.47
C TYR A 298 -2.88 -9.88 3.65
N MET A 299 -3.12 -11.17 3.89
CA MET A 299 -2.34 -11.94 4.87
C MET A 299 -0.86 -11.97 4.48
N LEU A 300 -0.56 -12.17 3.19
CA LEU A 300 0.81 -12.17 2.67
C LEU A 300 1.45 -10.78 2.77
N VAL A 301 0.68 -9.71 2.54
CA VAL A 301 1.14 -8.33 2.77
C VAL A 301 1.48 -8.13 4.24
N ASN A 302 0.56 -8.43 5.16
CA ASN A 302 0.78 -8.30 6.60
C ASN A 302 2.01 -9.10 7.06
N THR A 303 2.17 -10.32 6.57
CA THR A 303 3.34 -11.17 6.87
C THR A 303 4.63 -10.48 6.43
N ALA A 304 4.68 -9.98 5.20
CA ALA A 304 5.86 -9.33 4.67
C ALA A 304 6.17 -7.99 5.39
N MET A 305 5.14 -7.25 5.81
CA MET A 305 5.31 -6.02 6.61
C MET A 305 5.89 -6.28 8.00
N ASN A 306 5.67 -7.46 8.58
CA ASN A 306 6.15 -7.82 9.91
C ASN A 306 7.51 -8.55 9.91
N GLN A 307 8.16 -8.67 8.75
CA GLN A 307 9.51 -9.23 8.63
C GLN A 307 10.58 -8.14 8.75
N GLU A 308 11.72 -8.48 9.37
CA GLU A 308 12.90 -7.60 9.36
C GLU A 308 13.53 -7.58 7.96
N PRO A 309 14.04 -6.43 7.46
CA PRO A 309 14.12 -5.13 8.13
C PRO A 309 12.89 -4.23 7.92
N VAL A 310 11.81 -4.71 7.28
CA VAL A 310 10.63 -3.91 6.88
C VAL A 310 9.86 -3.37 8.08
N LYS A 311 9.68 -4.21 9.09
CA LYS A 311 8.89 -3.94 10.29
C LYS A 311 9.26 -2.64 11.01
N GLU A 312 10.54 -2.28 11.05
CA GLU A 312 11.02 -1.11 11.79
C GLU A 312 10.68 0.24 11.14
N ASN A 313 10.43 0.25 9.82
CA ASN A 313 10.33 1.49 9.04
C ASN A 313 8.98 1.63 8.35
N ILE A 314 8.19 0.55 8.25
CA ILE A 314 6.84 0.65 7.72
C ILE A 314 5.88 1.26 8.75
N PRO A 315 4.95 2.13 8.35
CA PRO A 315 3.87 2.60 9.20
C PRO A 315 3.16 1.47 9.96
N TYR A 316 3.11 1.57 11.29
CA TYR A 316 2.43 0.59 12.15
C TYR A 316 0.97 0.42 11.74
N SER A 317 0.29 1.54 11.45
CA SER A 317 -1.09 1.56 10.96
C SER A 317 -1.29 0.81 9.64
N TRP A 318 -0.31 0.77 8.73
CA TRP A 318 -0.44 0.05 7.46
C TRP A 318 -0.40 -1.46 7.70
N SER A 319 0.52 -1.92 8.56
CA SER A 319 0.57 -3.31 9.02
C SER A 319 -0.75 -3.72 9.67
N LYS A 320 -1.32 -2.86 10.53
CA LYS A 320 -2.63 -3.12 11.15
C LYS A 320 -3.80 -3.05 10.19
N LEU A 321 -3.80 -2.15 9.22
CA LEU A 321 -4.83 -2.12 8.18
C LEU A 321 -4.77 -3.38 7.30
N ALA A 322 -3.58 -3.85 6.93
CA ALA A 322 -3.42 -5.11 6.18
C ALA A 322 -3.92 -6.31 6.98
N GLN A 323 -3.64 -6.36 8.29
CA GLN A 323 -4.19 -7.37 9.20
C GLN A 323 -5.73 -7.32 9.23
N ILE A 324 -6.31 -6.14 9.49
CA ILE A 324 -7.77 -5.92 9.54
C ILE A 324 -8.43 -6.35 8.23
N LYS A 325 -7.86 -5.96 7.08
CA LYS A 325 -8.38 -6.35 5.77
C LYS A 325 -8.32 -7.86 5.58
N SER A 326 -7.21 -8.50 5.94
CA SER A 326 -7.09 -9.96 5.87
C SER A 326 -8.18 -10.66 6.68
N ASP A 327 -8.38 -10.26 7.93
CA ASP A 327 -9.39 -10.85 8.82
C ASP A 327 -10.82 -10.56 8.32
N HIS A 328 -11.10 -9.33 7.88
CA HIS A 328 -12.39 -8.95 7.31
C HIS A 328 -12.77 -9.77 6.06
N TYR A 329 -11.86 -9.90 5.10
CA TYR A 329 -12.15 -10.63 3.86
C TYR A 329 -12.24 -12.14 4.10
N LYS A 330 -11.45 -12.71 5.03
CA LYS A 330 -11.64 -14.09 5.52
C LYS A 330 -13.01 -14.28 6.18
N ALA A 331 -13.45 -13.32 6.99
CA ALA A 331 -14.78 -13.36 7.59
C ALA A 331 -15.89 -13.33 6.53
N LEU A 332 -15.75 -12.50 5.50
CA LEU A 332 -16.70 -12.45 4.38
C LEU A 332 -16.72 -13.75 3.57
N ALA A 333 -15.56 -14.39 3.36
CA ALA A 333 -15.49 -15.71 2.71
C ALA A 333 -16.32 -16.73 3.49
N HIS A 334 -16.09 -16.79 4.81
CA HIS A 334 -16.86 -17.67 5.70
C HIS A 334 -18.35 -17.32 5.76
N TYR A 335 -18.70 -16.04 5.65
CA TYR A 335 -20.09 -15.61 5.57
C TYR A 335 -20.77 -16.07 4.28
N PHE A 336 -20.10 -15.95 3.12
CA PHE A 336 -20.68 -16.37 1.84
C PHE A 336 -20.83 -17.88 1.75
N ILE A 337 -19.81 -18.65 2.15
CA ILE A 337 -19.93 -20.12 2.18
C ILE A 337 -21.01 -20.58 3.16
N ALA A 338 -21.14 -19.94 4.32
CA ALA A 338 -22.23 -20.23 5.22
C ALA A 338 -23.60 -19.90 4.60
N THR A 339 -23.71 -18.81 3.84
CA THR A 339 -24.94 -18.46 3.14
C THR A 339 -25.30 -19.52 2.11
N ILE A 340 -24.32 -20.02 1.33
CA ILE A 340 -24.52 -21.17 0.42
C ILE A 340 -25.06 -22.36 1.20
N LEU A 341 -24.40 -22.74 2.29
CA LEU A 341 -24.74 -23.93 3.07
C LEU A 341 -26.11 -23.81 3.76
N CYS A 342 -26.46 -22.64 4.27
CA CYS A 342 -27.70 -22.42 4.99
C CYS A 342 -28.92 -22.26 4.07
N ASP A 343 -28.77 -21.57 2.94
CA ASP A 343 -29.90 -21.10 2.13
C ASP A 343 -30.12 -21.91 0.85
N HIS A 344 -29.06 -22.48 0.25
CA HIS A 344 -29.20 -23.26 -0.98
C HIS A 344 -29.95 -24.57 -0.70
N GLU A 345 -30.78 -25.04 -1.62
CA GLU A 345 -31.37 -26.38 -1.57
C GLU A 345 -31.20 -27.04 -2.93
N LEU A 346 -30.60 -28.24 -2.96
CA LEU A 346 -30.34 -28.98 -4.19
C LEU A 346 -31.67 -29.37 -4.85
N GLN A 347 -31.91 -28.88 -6.07
CA GLN A 347 -33.12 -29.19 -6.84
C GLN A 347 -32.89 -30.32 -7.84
N SER A 348 -33.96 -30.99 -8.28
CA SER A 348 -33.85 -32.09 -9.25
C SER A 348 -33.34 -31.67 -10.64
N SER A 349 -33.38 -30.37 -10.96
CA SER A 349 -32.85 -29.80 -12.20
C SER A 349 -31.40 -29.36 -12.10
N ASP A 350 -30.81 -29.39 -10.91
CA ASP A 350 -29.44 -28.94 -10.69
C ASP A 350 -28.42 -29.98 -11.19
N ASP A 351 -27.31 -29.48 -11.73
CA ASP A 351 -26.14 -30.31 -12.01
C ASP A 351 -25.38 -30.58 -10.70
N GLU A 352 -25.68 -31.71 -10.08
CA GLU A 352 -25.13 -32.16 -8.81
C GLU A 352 -23.59 -32.24 -8.85
N ASP A 353 -23.03 -32.82 -9.92
CA ASP A 353 -21.58 -32.98 -10.10
C ASP A 353 -20.89 -31.62 -10.19
N GLN A 354 -21.50 -30.67 -10.89
CA GLN A 354 -20.97 -29.32 -11.01
C GLN A 354 -21.00 -28.56 -9.67
N GLN A 355 -22.10 -28.66 -8.92
CA GLN A 355 -22.21 -28.00 -7.61
C GLN A 355 -21.28 -28.62 -6.57
N GLU A 356 -21.12 -29.95 -6.56
CA GLU A 356 -20.14 -30.63 -5.71
C GLU A 356 -18.73 -30.14 -6.00
N LYS A 357 -18.34 -30.12 -7.28
CA LYS A 357 -17.02 -29.64 -7.69
C LYS A 357 -16.79 -28.19 -7.28
N ALA A 358 -17.78 -27.32 -7.51
CA ALA A 358 -17.68 -25.90 -7.17
C ALA A 358 -17.54 -25.67 -5.67
N LEU A 359 -18.31 -26.38 -4.84
CA LEU A 359 -18.21 -26.28 -3.37
C LEU A 359 -16.91 -26.88 -2.85
N SER A 360 -16.45 -27.99 -3.42
CA SER A 360 -15.18 -28.64 -3.05
C SER A 360 -13.98 -27.70 -3.27
N GLN A 361 -13.99 -26.94 -4.36
CA GLN A 361 -12.96 -25.95 -4.69
C GLN A 361 -12.92 -24.73 -3.76
N LEU A 362 -13.91 -24.55 -2.88
CA LEU A 362 -13.89 -23.48 -1.88
C LEU A 362 -13.04 -23.83 -0.66
N TYR A 363 -12.60 -25.07 -0.50
CA TYR A 363 -11.87 -25.52 0.68
C TYR A 363 -10.43 -25.85 0.33
N ASP A 364 -9.50 -25.43 1.19
CA ASP A 364 -8.10 -25.85 1.10
C ASP A 364 -7.94 -27.36 1.29
N TYR A 365 -8.69 -27.89 2.26
CA TYR A 365 -8.74 -29.30 2.59
C TYR A 365 -10.08 -29.66 3.25
N MET A 366 -10.70 -30.75 2.79
CA MET A 366 -11.90 -31.30 3.42
C MET A 366 -11.55 -32.34 4.49
N PRO A 367 -12.08 -32.22 5.72
CA PRO A 367 -11.81 -33.17 6.81
C PRO A 367 -12.18 -34.62 6.44
N GLU A 368 -11.38 -35.57 6.92
CA GLU A 368 -11.68 -36.99 6.77
C GLU A 368 -13.05 -37.34 7.35
N GLY A 369 -13.90 -37.98 6.54
CA GLY A 369 -15.28 -38.34 6.91
C GLY A 369 -16.34 -37.32 6.50
N LEU A 370 -15.96 -36.12 6.04
CA LEU A 370 -16.89 -35.13 5.49
C LEU A 370 -16.83 -35.15 3.95
N MET A 371 -17.86 -35.68 3.30
CA MET A 371 -17.96 -35.66 1.83
C MET A 371 -18.82 -34.47 1.38
N VAL A 372 -18.31 -33.67 0.45
CA VAL A 372 -18.99 -32.46 -0.08
C VAL A 372 -20.39 -32.82 -0.61
N LEU A 373 -20.51 -33.92 -1.34
CA LEU A 373 -21.79 -34.40 -1.86
C LEU A 373 -22.80 -34.71 -0.76
N THR A 374 -22.34 -35.36 0.32
CA THR A 374 -23.18 -35.68 1.47
C THR A 374 -23.65 -34.40 2.15
N VAL A 375 -22.76 -33.41 2.31
CA VAL A 375 -23.10 -32.09 2.85
C VAL A 375 -24.10 -31.35 1.96
N LEU A 376 -23.96 -31.42 0.64
CA LEU A 376 -24.91 -30.78 -0.28
C LEU A 376 -26.32 -31.37 -0.18
N LYS A 377 -26.42 -32.69 -0.03
CA LYS A 377 -27.69 -33.44 0.05
C LYS A 377 -28.34 -33.38 1.42
N ASP A 378 -27.55 -33.46 2.49
CA ASP A 378 -28.04 -33.50 3.87
C ASP A 378 -28.23 -32.09 4.43
N LYS A 379 -29.49 -31.64 4.47
CA LYS A 379 -29.87 -30.33 5.00
C LYS A 379 -29.40 -30.09 6.45
N VAL A 380 -29.35 -31.12 7.28
CA VAL A 380 -28.93 -30.99 8.69
C VAL A 380 -27.43 -30.76 8.74
N GLN A 381 -26.63 -31.60 8.06
CA GLN A 381 -25.17 -31.43 7.99
C GLN A 381 -24.79 -30.09 7.36
N ARG A 382 -25.47 -29.69 6.29
CA ARG A 382 -25.24 -28.41 5.61
C ARG A 382 -25.45 -27.23 6.54
N LYS A 383 -26.56 -27.22 7.30
CA LYS A 383 -26.85 -26.16 8.28
C LYS A 383 -25.87 -26.15 9.44
N GLN A 384 -25.47 -27.30 9.95
CA GLN A 384 -24.47 -27.38 11.02
C GLN A 384 -23.11 -26.84 10.57
N LEU A 385 -22.66 -27.22 9.36
CA LEU A 385 -21.42 -26.70 8.78
C LEU A 385 -21.53 -25.19 8.49
N GLY A 386 -22.67 -24.73 7.98
CA GLY A 386 -22.96 -23.32 7.78
C GLY A 386 -22.89 -22.52 9.08
N LYS A 387 -23.42 -23.06 10.19
CA LYS A 387 -23.33 -22.46 11.53
C LYS A 387 -21.87 -22.37 12.01
N ALA A 388 -21.07 -23.40 11.78
CA ALA A 388 -19.65 -23.40 12.10
C ALA A 388 -18.88 -22.31 11.32
N HIS A 389 -19.19 -22.12 10.03
CA HIS A 389 -18.61 -21.05 9.22
C HIS A 389 -19.06 -19.65 9.68
N LEU A 390 -20.34 -19.47 10.03
CA LEU A 390 -20.81 -18.20 10.61
C LEU A 390 -20.08 -17.87 11.92
N HIS A 391 -19.82 -18.87 12.76
CA HIS A 391 -19.02 -18.67 13.97
C HIS A 391 -17.59 -18.20 13.64
N LYS A 392 -16.89 -18.85 12.68
CA LYS A 392 -15.59 -18.35 12.20
C LYS A 392 -15.68 -16.92 11.66
N ALA A 393 -16.71 -16.59 10.88
CA ALA A 393 -16.93 -15.25 10.34
C ALA A 393 -17.11 -14.20 11.45
N ILE A 394 -17.83 -14.54 12.53
CA ILE A 394 -17.99 -13.67 13.70
C ILE A 394 -16.63 -13.44 14.36
N VAL A 395 -15.89 -14.51 14.69
CA VAL A 395 -14.58 -14.43 15.37
C VAL A 395 -13.58 -13.57 14.59
N TYR A 396 -13.48 -13.75 13.27
CA TYR A 396 -12.59 -12.93 12.45
C TYR A 396 -13.00 -11.44 12.43
N HIS A 397 -14.30 -11.14 12.36
CA HIS A 397 -14.77 -9.75 12.43
C HIS A 397 -14.57 -9.13 13.82
N GLU A 398 -14.73 -9.89 14.90
CA GLU A 398 -14.42 -9.43 16.26
C GLU A 398 -12.94 -9.09 16.41
N GLU A 399 -12.05 -9.93 15.86
CA GLU A 399 -10.61 -9.66 15.84
C GLU A 399 -10.28 -8.42 15.01
N ALA A 400 -10.88 -8.26 13.82
CA ALA A 400 -10.72 -7.07 12.99
C ALA A 400 -11.16 -5.78 13.72
N LEU A 401 -12.31 -5.82 14.40
CA LEU A 401 -12.81 -4.71 15.22
C LEU A 401 -11.88 -4.41 16.41
N ARG A 402 -11.36 -5.45 17.07
CA ARG A 402 -10.41 -5.32 18.20
C ARG A 402 -9.11 -4.65 17.75
N VAL A 403 -8.51 -5.12 16.65
CA VAL A 403 -7.28 -4.54 16.09
C VAL A 403 -7.52 -3.10 15.63
N CYS A 404 -8.66 -2.82 15.00
CA CYS A 404 -9.06 -1.46 14.63
C CYS A 404 -9.13 -0.54 15.85
N GLY A 405 -9.78 -0.95 16.93
CA GLY A 405 -9.93 -0.18 18.17
C GLY A 405 -8.60 0.09 18.91
N LEU A 406 -7.64 -0.82 18.80
CA LEU A 406 -6.31 -0.67 19.42
C LEU A 406 -5.39 0.31 18.67
N CYS A 407 -5.58 0.49 17.36
CA CYS A 407 -4.77 1.42 16.57
C CYS A 407 -5.37 2.83 16.62
N LYS A 408 -4.68 3.79 17.25
CA LYS A 408 -5.16 5.18 17.42
C LYS A 408 -5.56 5.86 16.11
N LYS A 409 -4.87 5.58 15.00
CA LYS A 409 -5.17 6.18 13.71
C LYS A 409 -6.36 5.51 13.02
N LEU A 410 -6.40 4.18 13.03
CA LEU A 410 -7.46 3.42 12.34
C LEU A 410 -8.81 3.53 13.05
N ARG A 411 -8.83 3.61 14.39
CA ARG A 411 -10.07 3.85 15.14
C ARG A 411 -10.70 5.23 14.86
N ASN A 412 -9.99 6.15 14.23
CA ASN A 412 -10.56 7.46 13.87
C ASN A 412 -11.06 7.48 12.42
N ILE A 413 -11.03 6.34 11.71
CA ILE A 413 -11.57 6.22 10.36
C ILE A 413 -12.99 5.66 10.46
N ASP A 414 -13.98 6.55 10.41
CA ASP A 414 -15.40 6.21 10.66
C ASP A 414 -15.91 5.14 9.70
N VAL A 415 -15.66 5.31 8.39
CA VAL A 415 -16.06 4.34 7.36
C VAL A 415 -15.51 2.92 7.61
N LEU A 416 -14.28 2.80 8.12
CA LEU A 416 -13.68 1.51 8.45
C LEU A 416 -14.46 0.83 9.59
N GLN A 417 -14.79 1.59 10.65
CA GLN A 417 -15.58 1.06 11.76
C GLN A 417 -16.99 0.67 11.33
N GLU A 418 -17.64 1.49 10.50
CA GLU A 418 -18.99 1.23 10.02
C GLU A 418 -19.05 -0.04 9.17
N VAL A 419 -18.12 -0.21 8.22
CA VAL A 419 -18.03 -1.41 7.37
C VAL A 419 -17.83 -2.67 8.22
N LEU A 420 -16.85 -2.66 9.13
CA LEU A 420 -16.56 -3.80 10.00
C LEU A 420 -17.75 -4.13 10.91
N THR A 421 -18.38 -3.12 11.48
CA THR A 421 -19.55 -3.29 12.37
C THR A 421 -20.75 -3.81 11.63
N ALA A 422 -21.03 -3.30 10.42
CA ALA A 422 -22.12 -3.76 9.58
C ALA A 422 -21.93 -5.23 9.16
N ALA A 423 -20.71 -5.59 8.75
CA ALA A 423 -20.37 -6.96 8.36
C ALA A 423 -20.47 -7.92 9.57
N HIS A 424 -19.98 -7.51 10.74
CA HIS A 424 -20.11 -8.28 11.98
C HIS A 424 -21.59 -8.52 12.37
N LYS A 425 -22.40 -7.45 12.38
CA LYS A 425 -23.84 -7.54 12.67
C LYS A 425 -24.56 -8.46 11.68
N ARG A 426 -24.19 -8.42 10.40
CA ARG A 426 -24.77 -9.30 9.37
C ARG A 426 -24.49 -10.78 9.67
N SER A 427 -23.26 -11.12 10.06
CA SER A 427 -22.91 -12.49 10.47
C SER A 427 -23.66 -12.93 11.73
N LEU A 428 -23.77 -12.06 12.75
CA LEU A 428 -24.54 -12.35 13.98
C LEU A 428 -26.02 -12.61 13.70
N LEU A 429 -26.66 -11.75 12.89
CA LEU A 429 -28.06 -11.91 12.52
C LEU A 429 -28.30 -13.22 11.77
N LYS A 430 -27.40 -13.56 10.84
CA LYS A 430 -27.49 -14.82 10.10
C LYS A 430 -27.26 -16.04 11.00
N TYR A 431 -26.33 -15.95 11.96
CA TYR A 431 -26.08 -17.00 12.95
C TYR A 431 -27.31 -17.26 13.82
N ALA A 432 -27.93 -16.21 14.34
CA ALA A 432 -29.14 -16.30 15.16
C ALA A 432 -30.33 -16.93 14.41
N GLN A 433 -30.43 -16.71 13.10
CA GLN A 433 -31.45 -17.36 12.25
C GLN A 433 -31.26 -18.88 12.11
N GLN A 434 -30.08 -19.42 12.43
CA GLN A 434 -29.78 -20.84 12.35
C GLN A 434 -29.84 -21.56 13.71
N GLU A 435 -30.09 -20.85 14.82
CA GLU A 435 -30.23 -21.48 16.14
C GLU A 435 -31.51 -22.33 16.19
N THR A 436 -31.36 -23.61 16.55
CA THR A 436 -32.48 -24.50 16.86
C THR A 436 -32.36 -25.05 18.30
N GLU A 437 -33.47 -25.43 18.92
CA GLU A 437 -33.55 -25.78 20.37
C GLU A 437 -32.65 -26.96 20.80
N ASP A 438 -32.14 -27.78 19.85
CA ASP A 438 -31.29 -28.96 20.09
C ASP A 438 -29.79 -28.75 19.82
N ASP A 439 -29.32 -27.51 19.63
CA ASP A 439 -27.94 -27.19 19.20
C ASP A 439 -26.83 -27.41 20.27
N PHE A 440 -27.14 -28.02 21.41
CA PHE A 440 -26.23 -28.12 22.56
C PHE A 440 -24.95 -28.96 22.32
N LEU A 441 -24.81 -29.65 21.18
CA LEU A 441 -23.72 -30.63 20.96
C LEU A 441 -23.05 -30.59 19.56
N SER A 442 -23.29 -29.59 18.71
CA SER A 442 -22.61 -29.52 17.41
C SER A 442 -21.15 -29.05 17.57
N LEU A 443 -20.21 -29.99 17.64
CA LEU A 443 -18.74 -29.79 17.73
C LEU A 443 -18.05 -29.63 16.35
N ILE A 444 -18.81 -29.46 15.27
CA ILE A 444 -18.22 -29.37 13.92
C ILE A 444 -17.41 -28.09 13.81
N GLN A 445 -16.11 -28.23 13.57
CA GLN A 445 -15.24 -27.11 13.23
C GLN A 445 -15.34 -26.86 11.72
N ALA A 446 -15.52 -25.58 11.36
CA ALA A 446 -15.46 -25.17 9.98
C ALA A 446 -14.07 -25.44 9.40
N PRO A 447 -13.95 -26.07 8.21
CA PRO A 447 -12.68 -26.19 7.51
C PRO A 447 -12.15 -24.81 7.06
N ASP A 448 -10.90 -24.78 6.60
CA ASP A 448 -10.28 -23.59 6.02
C ASP A 448 -10.64 -23.47 4.52
N ILE A 449 -10.73 -22.23 4.05
CA ILE A 449 -11.25 -21.82 2.73
C ILE A 449 -10.35 -20.78 2.07
#